data_AF-A0A9Q1IYH2-F1
#
_entry.id   AF-A0A9Q1IYH2-F1
#
_cell.length_a   1.000
_cell.length_b   1.000
_cell.length_c   1.000
_cell.angle_alpha   90.00
_cell.angle_beta   90.00
_cell.angle_gamma   90.00
#
_symmetry.space_group_name_H-M   'P 1'
#
loop_
_entity.id
_entity.type
_entity.pdbx_description
1 polymer ?
#
loop_
_entity_poly.entity_id
_entity_poly.type
_entity_poly.pdbx_seq_one_letter_code
_entity_poly.pdbx_strand_id
1 'polypeptide(L)'
;MSDQNNYQAQAAVPLQYETHGGEDVAVFSRGPMAHLLHGVQEQNYIPHVMAYAACIGQNKNHCPAALNHAPTLAPPILLAFLILIGLLC
;
A
#
# COMPACT_ATOMS: atom_id res chain seq x y z
N MET A 1 -12.53 -48.72 -7.80
CA MET A 1 -12.68 -47.53 -6.96
C MET A 1 -12.47 -46.33 -7.87
N SER A 2 -13.52 -45.76 -8.45
CA SER A 2 -13.40 -44.51 -9.21
C SER A 2 -13.29 -43.38 -8.18
N ASP A 3 -12.13 -42.73 -8.13
CA ASP A 3 -11.92 -41.54 -7.30
C ASP A 3 -12.98 -40.49 -7.66
N GLN A 4 -13.93 -40.26 -6.76
CA GLN A 4 -15.06 -39.34 -7.00
C GLN A 4 -14.62 -37.87 -7.14
N ASN A 5 -13.33 -37.58 -6.90
CA ASN A 5 -12.73 -36.25 -6.99
C ASN A 5 -11.88 -36.04 -8.25
N ASN A 6 -11.78 -37.03 -9.16
CA ASN A 6 -11.00 -36.91 -10.40
C ASN A 6 -11.87 -36.62 -11.63
N TYR A 7 -12.96 -35.89 -11.45
CA TYR A 7 -13.76 -35.41 -12.57
C TYR A 7 -13.04 -34.26 -13.27
N GLN A 8 -12.92 -34.34 -14.59
CA GLN A 8 -12.43 -33.26 -15.42
C GLN A 8 -13.60 -32.69 -16.21
N ALA A 9 -13.83 -31.38 -16.07
CA ALA A 9 -14.84 -30.68 -16.85
C ALA A 9 -14.51 -30.77 -18.35
N GLN A 10 -15.55 -30.74 -19.18
CA GLN A 10 -15.41 -30.81 -20.63
C GLN A 10 -14.74 -29.55 -21.17
N ALA A 11 -13.82 -29.72 -22.13
CA ALA A 11 -13.18 -28.62 -22.85
C ALA A 11 -13.64 -28.61 -24.32
N ALA A 12 -13.66 -27.43 -24.94
CA ALA A 12 -13.97 -27.29 -26.36
C ALA A 12 -12.85 -27.84 -27.27
N VAL A 13 -11.60 -27.80 -26.81
CA VAL A 13 -10.42 -28.31 -27.52
C VAL A 13 -9.66 -29.28 -26.59
N PRO A 14 -9.35 -30.50 -27.03
CA PRO A 14 -8.64 -31.48 -26.20
C PRO A 14 -7.14 -31.15 -26.14
N LEU A 15 -6.67 -30.74 -24.95
CA LEU A 15 -5.26 -30.52 -24.66
C LEU A 15 -4.83 -31.37 -23.47
N GLN A 16 -3.53 -31.66 -23.38
CA GLN A 16 -2.95 -32.33 -22.19
C GLN A 16 -3.00 -31.43 -20.95
N TYR A 17 -2.97 -30.11 -21.16
CA TYR A 17 -3.05 -29.08 -20.13
C TYR A 17 -3.97 -27.96 -20.63
N GLU A 18 -4.77 -27.39 -19.73
CA GLU A 18 -5.58 -26.22 -20.03
C GLU A 18 -4.69 -24.99 -20.32
N THR A 19 -5.21 -24.06 -21.11
CA THR A 19 -4.55 -22.79 -21.41
C THR A 19 -5.15 -21.68 -20.58
N HIS A 20 -4.31 -20.85 -19.96
CA HIS A 20 -4.77 -19.70 -19.17
C HIS A 20 -5.77 -18.80 -19.91
N GLY A 21 -6.78 -18.35 -19.17
CA GLY A 21 -7.64 -17.24 -19.54
C GLY A 21 -6.86 -15.94 -19.70
N GLY A 22 -7.27 -15.14 -20.68
CA GLY A 22 -6.70 -13.81 -20.98
C GLY A 22 -7.64 -12.67 -20.61
N GLU A 23 -8.71 -12.95 -19.88
CA GLU A 23 -9.67 -11.97 -19.40
C GLU A 23 -9.10 -11.07 -18.30
N ASP A 24 -9.70 -9.89 -18.15
CA ASP A 24 -9.37 -8.98 -17.05
C ASP A 24 -9.63 -9.65 -15.69
N VAL A 25 -8.69 -9.48 -14.76
CA VAL A 25 -8.78 -10.01 -13.39
C VAL A 25 -9.10 -8.91 -12.40
N ALA A 26 -9.87 -9.24 -11.36
CA ALA A 26 -10.23 -8.29 -10.31
C ALA A 26 -9.03 -7.93 -9.42
N VAL A 27 -8.93 -6.66 -9.04
CA VAL A 27 -7.99 -6.16 -8.03
C VAL A 27 -8.76 -5.64 -6.83
N PHE A 28 -8.45 -6.15 -5.64
CA PHE A 28 -9.04 -5.71 -4.37
C PHE A 28 -8.03 -4.92 -3.56
N SER A 29 -8.44 -3.79 -2.99
CA SER A 29 -7.55 -2.88 -2.25
C SER A 29 -8.16 -2.41 -0.93
N ARG A 30 -7.30 -2.22 0.08
CA ARG A 30 -7.64 -1.60 1.37
C ARG A 30 -6.37 -0.98 1.97
N GLY A 31 -6.51 0.18 2.64
CA GLY A 31 -5.40 0.87 3.30
C GLY A 31 -5.06 2.23 2.66
N PRO A 32 -3.89 2.80 2.97
CA PRO A 32 -3.44 4.07 2.41
C PRO A 32 -3.50 4.06 0.88
N MET A 33 -4.09 5.10 0.30
CA MET A 33 -4.25 5.27 -1.15
C MET A 33 -5.00 4.13 -1.89
N ALA A 34 -5.78 3.29 -1.18
CA ALA A 34 -6.54 2.20 -1.81
C ALA A 34 -7.51 2.65 -2.92
N HIS A 35 -8.03 3.88 -2.82
CA HIS A 35 -8.91 4.51 -3.81
C HIS A 35 -8.25 4.72 -5.18
N LEU A 36 -6.91 4.61 -5.29
CA LEU A 36 -6.21 4.70 -6.57
C LEU A 36 -6.40 3.44 -7.44
N LEU A 37 -6.78 2.31 -6.85
CA LEU A 37 -7.15 1.10 -7.58
C LEU A 37 -8.66 1.12 -7.82
N HIS A 38 -9.06 1.68 -8.97
CA HIS A 38 -10.45 1.80 -9.41
C HIS A 38 -10.54 1.66 -10.94
N GLY A 39 -11.74 1.32 -11.44
CA GLY A 39 -12.01 1.18 -12.88
C GLY A 39 -11.26 0.01 -13.52
N VAL A 40 -11.03 0.11 -14.82
CA VAL A 40 -10.21 -0.83 -15.60
C VAL A 40 -8.83 -0.20 -15.79
N GLN A 41 -7.78 -0.97 -15.49
CA GLN A 41 -6.39 -0.51 -15.52
C GLN A 41 -5.49 -1.60 -16.08
N GLU A 42 -4.38 -1.19 -16.68
CA GLU A 42 -3.32 -2.11 -17.12
C GLU A 42 -2.64 -2.79 -15.93
N GLN A 43 -2.22 -4.06 -16.07
CA GLN A 43 -1.60 -4.80 -14.96
C GLN A 43 -0.33 -4.11 -14.42
N ASN A 44 0.42 -3.39 -15.27
CA ASN A 44 1.61 -2.64 -14.87
C ASN A 44 1.30 -1.41 -13.99
N TYR A 45 0.04 -0.99 -13.87
CA TYR A 45 -0.39 0.09 -12.98
C TYR A 45 -0.27 -0.29 -11.50
N ILE A 46 -0.46 -1.58 -11.16
CA ILE A 46 -0.43 -2.09 -9.79
C ILE A 46 0.87 -1.70 -9.05
N PRO A 47 2.09 -2.01 -9.56
CA PRO A 47 3.31 -1.62 -8.88
C PRO A 47 3.51 -0.10 -8.79
N HIS A 48 2.98 0.69 -9.73
CA HIS A 48 3.03 2.15 -9.63
C HIS A 48 2.20 2.68 -8.47
N VAL A 49 0.97 2.18 -8.28
CA VAL A 49 0.13 2.56 -7.14
C VAL A 49 0.74 2.10 -5.82
N MET A 50 1.30 0.88 -5.77
CA MET A 50 1.98 0.39 -4.57
C MET A 50 3.18 1.27 -4.20
N ALA A 51 4.00 1.64 -5.19
CA ALA A 51 5.16 2.50 -4.97
C ALA A 51 4.76 3.91 -4.50
N TYR A 52 3.73 4.48 -5.14
CA TYR A 52 3.15 5.75 -4.74
C TYR A 52 2.64 5.68 -3.29
N ALA A 53 1.80 4.71 -2.95
CA ALA A 53 1.25 4.55 -1.60
C ALA A 53 2.34 4.38 -0.52
N ALA A 54 3.42 3.66 -0.83
CA ALA A 54 4.52 3.38 0.08
C ALA A 54 5.62 4.45 0.10
N CYS A 55 5.51 5.52 -0.69
CA CYS A 55 6.52 6.58 -0.78
C CYS A 55 7.91 6.11 -1.23
N ILE A 56 7.95 5.11 -2.11
CA ILE A 56 9.18 4.56 -2.71
C ILE A 56 9.23 4.87 -4.21
N GLY A 57 10.44 4.89 -4.78
CA GLY A 57 10.62 5.18 -6.21
C GLY A 57 10.38 6.66 -6.57
N GLN A 58 9.75 6.89 -7.72
CA GLN A 58 9.44 8.22 -8.24
C GLN A 58 8.10 8.74 -7.67
N ASN A 59 7.75 10.01 -7.91
CA ASN A 59 6.47 10.62 -7.48
C ASN A 59 6.26 10.65 -5.95
N LYS A 60 7.15 11.30 -5.19
CA LYS A 60 7.06 11.43 -3.72
C LYS A 60 6.37 12.71 -3.22
N ASN A 61 5.77 13.49 -4.12
CA ASN A 61 5.22 14.82 -3.77
C ASN A 61 4.05 14.76 -2.78
N HIS A 62 3.31 13.65 -2.75
CA HIS A 62 2.21 13.41 -1.81
C HIS A 62 2.66 12.81 -0.47
N CYS A 63 3.93 12.44 -0.35
CA CYS A 63 4.47 11.82 0.85
C CYS A 63 4.59 12.86 1.96
N PRO A 64 4.29 12.47 3.22
CA PRO A 64 4.63 13.34 4.34
C PRO A 64 6.14 13.60 4.29
N ALA A 65 6.53 14.87 4.38
CA ALA A 65 7.93 15.21 4.60
C ALA A 65 8.36 14.48 5.87
N ALA A 66 9.28 13.51 5.73
CA ALA A 66 9.76 12.72 6.86
C ALA A 66 10.22 13.68 7.95
N LEU A 67 9.46 13.77 9.05
CA LEU A 67 9.80 14.25 10.41
C LEU A 67 10.92 15.30 10.56
N ASN A 68 11.12 16.21 9.61
CA ASN A 68 12.08 17.32 9.74
C ASN A 68 11.47 18.49 10.51
N HIS A 69 10.18 18.43 10.82
CA HIS A 69 9.65 19.07 12.01
C HIS A 69 9.70 18.03 13.11
N ALA A 70 10.89 17.88 13.73
CA ALA A 70 10.89 17.58 15.16
C ALA A 70 9.84 18.52 15.79
N PRO A 71 8.98 18.07 16.71
CA PRO A 71 8.26 19.03 17.50
C PRO A 71 9.34 19.90 18.12
N THR A 72 9.47 21.15 17.65
CA THR A 72 10.20 22.16 18.38
C THR A 72 9.39 22.31 19.65
N LEU A 73 9.66 21.46 20.64
CA LEU A 73 9.33 21.72 22.03
C LEU A 73 9.96 23.07 22.28
N ALA A 74 9.14 24.11 22.16
CA ALA A 74 9.61 25.47 22.17
C ALA A 74 10.50 25.63 23.42
N PRO A 75 11.77 26.01 23.26
CA PRO A 75 12.67 26.08 24.39
C PRO A 75 12.41 27.24 25.36
N PRO A 76 11.50 28.23 25.19
CA PRO A 76 11.43 29.30 26.17
C PRO A 76 10.63 28.90 27.43
N ILE A 77 9.66 27.98 27.34
CA ILE A 77 8.78 27.68 28.48
C ILE A 77 9.49 26.78 29.49
N LEU A 78 10.21 25.75 29.04
CA LEU A 78 10.95 24.84 29.92
C LEU A 78 12.14 25.55 30.60
N LEU A 79 12.86 26.41 29.86
CA LEU A 79 13.94 27.23 30.45
C LEU A 79 13.39 28.23 31.47
N ALA A 80 12.28 28.91 31.16
CA ALA A 80 11.64 29.84 32.09
C ALA A 80 11.14 29.14 33.35
N PHE A 81 10.61 27.91 33.23
CA PHE A 81 10.18 27.11 34.38
C PHE A 81 11.35 26.67 35.26
N LEU A 82 12.48 26.27 34.66
CA LEU A 82 13.69 25.89 35.39
C LEU A 82 14.35 27.10 36.06
N ILE A 83 14.36 28.27 35.42
CA ILE A 83 14.87 29.52 35.99
C ILE A 83 13.96 30.00 37.14
N LEU A 84 12.63 29.89 37.00
CA LEU A 84 11.68 30.27 38.04
C LEU A 84 11.79 29.35 39.27
N ILE A 85 11.93 28.03 39.07
CA ILE A 85 12.15 27.08 40.17
C ILE A 85 13.49 27.33 40.86
N GLY A 86 14.55 27.64 40.09
CA GLY A 86 15.87 27.99 40.64
C GLY A 86 15.95 29.36 41.34
N LEU A 87 14.99 30.27 41.12
CA LEU A 87 14.88 31.53 41.86
C LEU A 87 13.96 31.45 43.09
N LEU A 88 13.10 30.41 43.18
CA LEU A 88 12.17 30.19 44.30
C LEU A 88 12.71 29.23 45.36
N CYS A 89 13.75 28.44 45.05
CA CYS A 89 14.55 27.71 46.03
C CYS A 89 15.79 28.54 46.44
#